data_AF-A0A1H0MJK4-F1
#
_entry.id   AF-A0A1H0MJK4-F1
#
_cell.length_a   1.000
_cell.length_b   1.000
_cell.length_c   1.000
_cell.angle_alpha   90.00
_cell.angle_beta   90.00
_cell.angle_gamma   90.00
#
_symmetry.space_group_name_H-M   'P 1'
#
loop_
_entity.id
_entity.type
_entity.pdbx_description
1 polymer ?
#
loop_
_entity_poly.entity_id
_entity_poly.type
_entity_poly.pdbx_seq_one_letter_code
_entity_poly.pdbx_strand_id
1 'polypeptide(L)'
;MNLEQKPLARQIDLVFRKIKEELSHVNSGTVFVHIRNNEIGKFGIKHLPFESKDGVLPATTTNGLTELQYQSFRQMAIESLKRKKSWTHGEIFFDFTIRQNMVSASIMFESNYNMANFARTI
;
A
#
# COMPACT_ATOMS: atom_id res chain seq x y z
N MET A 1 29.02 -3.17 -8.57
CA MET A 1 28.05 -4.24 -8.87
C MET A 1 26.69 -3.58 -9.06
N ASN A 2 26.28 -3.34 -10.31
CA ASN A 2 24.94 -2.84 -10.62
C ASN A 2 23.98 -4.02 -10.48
N LEU A 3 23.46 -4.24 -9.27
CA LEU A 3 22.22 -5.00 -9.11
C LEU A 3 21.18 -4.23 -9.92
N GLU A 4 20.66 -4.80 -11.01
CA GLU A 4 19.60 -4.16 -11.79
C GLU A 4 18.46 -3.77 -10.86
N GLN A 5 18.36 -2.48 -10.52
CA GLN A 5 17.30 -1.97 -9.69
C GLN A 5 15.99 -2.21 -10.44
N LYS A 6 15.21 -3.19 -9.98
CA LYS A 6 13.91 -3.50 -10.60
C LYS A 6 13.06 -2.22 -10.57
N PRO A 7 12.37 -1.88 -11.68
CA PRO A 7 11.49 -0.72 -11.71
C PRO A 7 10.50 -0.78 -10.53
N LEU A 8 10.26 0.37 -9.89
CA LEU A 8 9.37 0.45 -8.73
C LEU A 8 7.98 -0.18 -8.99
N ALA A 9 7.47 -0.05 -10.21
CA ALA A 9 6.23 -0.73 -10.65
C ALA A 9 6.27 -2.25 -10.47
N ARG A 10 7.40 -2.89 -10.77
CA ARG A 10 7.59 -4.33 -10.56
C ARG A 10 7.71 -4.68 -9.09
N GLN A 11 8.27 -3.79 -8.27
CA GLN A 11 8.32 -3.99 -6.82
C GLN A 11 6.91 -3.88 -6.21
N ILE A 12 6.10 -2.91 -6.63
CA ILE A 12 4.69 -2.80 -6.22
C ILE A 12 3.90 -4.03 -6.64
N ASP A 13 4.10 -4.55 -7.86
CA ASP A 13 3.51 -5.82 -8.29
C ASP A 13 3.82 -6.97 -7.32
N LEU A 14 5.08 -7.10 -6.89
CA LEU A 14 5.51 -8.12 -5.93
C LEU A 14 4.88 -7.91 -4.55
N VAL A 15 4.78 -6.66 -4.08
CA VAL A 15 4.10 -6.31 -2.82
C VAL A 15 2.66 -6.81 -2.85
N PHE A 16 1.89 -6.47 -3.89
CA PHE A 16 0.48 -6.87 -4.01
C PHE A 16 0.31 -8.38 -4.06
N ARG A 17 1.19 -9.09 -4.77
CA ARG A 17 1.19 -10.57 -4.76
C ARG A 17 1.44 -11.15 -3.38
N LYS A 18 2.31 -10.52 -2.59
CA LYS A 18 2.69 -11.03 -1.27
C LYS A 18 1.58 -10.84 -0.23
N ILE A 19 0.82 -9.74 -0.32
CA ILE A 19 -0.30 -9.43 0.58
C ILE A 19 -1.67 -9.90 0.04
N LYS A 20 -1.69 -10.64 -1.07
CA LYS A 20 -2.93 -11.06 -1.74
C LYS A 20 -3.87 -11.83 -0.82
N GLU A 21 -3.32 -12.77 -0.05
CA GLU A 21 -4.08 -13.57 0.91
C GLU A 21 -4.66 -12.71 2.03
N GLU A 22 -3.91 -11.73 2.54
CA GLU A 22 -4.46 -10.80 3.54
C GLU A 22 -5.59 -9.95 2.96
N LEU A 23 -5.44 -9.45 1.72
CA LEU A 23 -6.47 -8.69 1.01
C LEU A 23 -7.76 -9.51 0.75
N SER A 24 -7.69 -10.83 0.62
CA SER A 24 -8.90 -11.65 0.46
C SER A 24 -9.74 -11.77 1.73
N HIS A 25 -9.24 -11.29 2.87
CA HIS A 25 -9.94 -11.27 4.16
C HIS A 25 -10.35 -9.86 4.61
N VAL A 26 -10.01 -8.82 3.83
CA VAL A 26 -10.21 -7.42 4.21
C VAL A 26 -10.98 -6.68 3.12
N ASN A 27 -12.08 -6.02 3.46
CA ASN A 27 -12.88 -5.24 2.51
C ASN A 27 -12.53 -3.74 2.47
N SER A 28 -11.74 -3.27 3.42
CA SER A 28 -11.32 -1.87 3.55
C SER A 28 -10.11 -1.73 4.46
N GLY A 29 -9.28 -0.73 4.18
CA GLY A 29 -8.07 -0.46 4.94
C GLY A 29 -7.05 0.33 4.12
N THR A 30 -5.81 0.37 4.60
CA THR A 30 -4.72 1.10 3.95
C THR A 30 -3.57 0.16 3.65
N VAL A 31 -3.24 -0.05 2.37
CA VAL A 31 -1.94 -0.65 2.02
C VAL A 31 -0.90 0.44 2.07
N PHE A 32 0.18 0.25 2.83
CA PHE A 32 1.27 1.21 2.92
C PHE A 32 2.58 0.62 2.40
N VAL A 33 3.42 1.46 1.79
CA VAL A 33 4.69 1.06 1.18
C VAL A 33 5.75 2.12 1.47
N HIS A 34 6.87 1.73 2.07
CA HIS A 34 8.01 2.60 2.38
C HIS A 34 9.07 2.44 1.29
N ILE A 35 9.49 3.57 0.73
CA ILE A 35 10.41 3.63 -0.40
C ILE A 35 11.60 4.50 -0.04
N ARG A 36 12.80 4.00 -0.35
CA ARG A 36 14.06 4.73 -0.23
C ARG A 36 14.91 4.43 -1.45
N ASN A 37 15.44 5.45 -2.12
CA ASN A 37 16.20 5.28 -3.36
C ASN A 37 15.47 4.43 -4.43
N ASN A 38 14.16 4.56 -4.57
CA ASN A 38 13.29 3.71 -5.43
C ASN A 38 13.25 2.21 -5.06
N GLU A 39 13.70 1.84 -3.86
CA GLU A 39 13.60 0.48 -3.33
C GLU A 39 12.55 0.42 -2.22
N ILE A 40 11.66 -0.58 -2.29
CA ILE A 40 10.67 -0.84 -1.25
C ILE A 40 11.35 -1.59 -0.10
N GLY A 41 11.43 -0.95 1.07
CA GLY A 41 12.03 -1.54 2.27
C GLY A 41 11.02 -2.17 3.23
N LYS A 42 9.78 -1.67 3.24
CA LYS A 42 8.71 -2.12 4.15
C LYS A 42 7.35 -1.91 3.49
N PHE A 43 6.41 -2.81 3.74
CA PHE A 43 5.03 -2.69 3.30
C PHE A 43 4.11 -3.47 4.23
N GLY A 44 2.81 -3.24 4.12
CA GLY A 44 1.80 -4.00 4.85
C GLY A 44 0.39 -3.43 4.67
N ILE A 45 -0.55 -3.96 5.42
CA ILE A 45 -1.94 -3.52 5.46
C ILE A 45 -2.26 -2.99 6.86
N LYS A 46 -2.85 -1.80 6.94
CA LYS A 46 -3.50 -1.29 8.14
C LYS A 46 -4.99 -1.58 8.03
N HIS A 47 -5.49 -2.42 8.94
CA HIS A 47 -6.92 -2.66 9.07
C HIS A 47 -7.59 -1.43 9.67
N LEU A 48 -8.86 -1.20 9.31
CA LEU A 48 -9.67 -0.23 10.04
C LEU A 48 -9.89 -0.71 11.48
N PRO A 49 -10.05 0.22 12.44
CA PRO A 49 -10.40 -0.14 13.81
C PRO A 49 -11.68 -0.97 13.85
N PHE A 50 -11.70 -2.03 14.66
CA PHE A 50 -12.92 -2.76 14.96
C PHE A 50 -13.55 -2.17 16.21
N GLU A 51 -14.83 -1.81 16.15
CA GLU A 51 -15.57 -1.37 17.33
C GLU A 51 -16.17 -2.60 18.04
N SER A 52 -15.76 -2.81 19.29
CA SER A 52 -16.39 -3.78 20.18
C SER A 52 -17.65 -3.17 20.78
N LYS A 53 -18.76 -3.92 20.77
CA LYS A 53 -19.99 -3.52 21.47
C LYS A 53 -20.26 -4.51 22.59
N ASP A 54 -20.38 -4.01 23.83
CA ASP A 54 -20.65 -4.80 25.04
C ASP A 54 -19.66 -5.95 25.28
N GLY A 55 -18.38 -5.73 24.98
CA GLY A 55 -17.32 -6.74 25.13
C GLY A 55 -17.31 -7.84 24.06
N VAL A 56 -18.19 -7.75 23.06
CA VAL A 56 -18.26 -8.68 21.94
C VAL A 56 -17.61 -8.05 20.71
N LEU A 57 -16.61 -8.74 20.16
CA LEU A 57 -16.02 -8.36 18.87
C LEU A 57 -16.98 -8.74 17.73
N PRO A 58 -17.10 -7.89 16.69
CA PRO A 58 -17.88 -8.23 15.51
C PRO A 58 -17.34 -9.51 14.85
N ALA A 59 -18.26 -10.32 14.31
CA ALA A 59 -17.90 -11.55 13.62
C ALA A 59 -16.93 -11.28 12.45
N THR A 60 -15.97 -12.18 12.27
CA THR A 60 -14.88 -12.12 11.26
C THR A 60 -15.38 -12.29 9.81
N THR A 61 -16.68 -12.23 9.55
CA THR A 61 -17.34 -12.60 8.28
C THR A 61 -17.17 -11.57 7.16
N THR A 62 -16.07 -10.81 7.13
CA THR A 62 -15.78 -9.93 5.99
C THR A 62 -15.12 -10.74 4.89
N ASN A 63 -15.90 -11.13 3.89
CA ASN A 63 -15.35 -11.49 2.58
C ASN A 63 -14.53 -10.29 2.08
N GLY A 64 -13.23 -10.47 1.90
CA GLY A 64 -12.35 -9.43 1.40
C GLY A 64 -12.45 -9.29 -0.12
N LEU A 65 -11.34 -8.90 -0.74
CA LEU A 65 -11.29 -8.69 -2.18
C LEU A 65 -11.47 -10.02 -2.94
N THR A 66 -12.38 -10.02 -3.91
CA THR A 66 -12.43 -11.03 -4.96
C THR A 66 -11.21 -10.92 -5.89
N GLU A 67 -10.94 -11.94 -6.70
CA GLU A 67 -9.84 -11.92 -7.66
C GLU A 67 -9.92 -10.70 -8.61
N LEU A 68 -11.12 -10.39 -9.12
CA LEU A 68 -11.32 -9.26 -10.02
C LEU A 68 -11.05 -7.91 -9.33
N GLN A 69 -11.51 -7.75 -8.09
CA GLN A 69 -11.25 -6.55 -7.29
C GLN A 69 -9.76 -6.41 -6.95
N TYR A 70 -9.09 -7.52 -6.62
CA TYR A 70 -7.65 -7.56 -6.37
C TYR A 70 -6.86 -7.12 -7.62
N GLN A 71 -7.19 -7.66 -8.81
CA GLN A 71 -6.51 -7.28 -10.04
C GLN A 71 -6.73 -5.79 -10.38
N SER A 72 -7.94 -5.29 -10.20
CA SER A 72 -8.26 -3.86 -10.39
C SER A 72 -7.47 -2.99 -9.41
N PHE A 73 -7.41 -3.36 -8.13
CA PHE A 73 -6.67 -2.62 -7.11
C PHE A 73 -5.17 -2.57 -7.42
N ARG A 74 -4.59 -3.72 -7.75
CA ARG A 74 -3.19 -3.87 -8.14
C ARG A 74 -2.84 -3.01 -9.37
N GLN A 75 -3.72 -3.01 -10.38
CA GLN A 75 -3.51 -2.20 -11.58
C GLN A 75 -3.54 -0.70 -11.26
N MET A 76 -4.50 -0.24 -10.45
CA MET A 76 -4.55 1.15 -9.99
C MET A 76 -3.28 1.56 -9.24
N ALA A 77 -2.77 0.69 -8.36
CA ALA A 77 -1.55 0.95 -7.61
C ALA A 77 -0.34 1.14 -8.54
N ILE A 78 -0.18 0.28 -9.55
CA ILE A 78 0.90 0.40 -10.55
C ILE A 78 0.75 1.66 -11.40
N GLU A 79 -0.46 1.97 -11.87
CA GLU A 79 -0.72 3.13 -12.71
C GLU A 79 -0.52 4.45 -11.96
N SER A 80 -0.80 4.49 -10.67
CA SER A 80 -0.60 5.67 -9.83
C SER A 80 0.86 6.17 -9.85
N LEU A 81 1.82 5.26 -10.01
CA LEU A 81 3.25 5.60 -10.08
C LEU A 81 3.59 6.49 -11.27
N LYS A 82 2.76 6.51 -12.34
CA LYS A 82 2.96 7.42 -13.48
C LYS A 82 2.81 8.89 -13.10
N ARG A 83 2.14 9.19 -11.98
CA ARG A 83 1.93 10.56 -11.49
C ARG A 83 3.12 11.10 -10.68
N LYS A 84 4.08 10.24 -10.31
CA LYS A 84 5.26 10.65 -9.54
C LYS A 84 6.24 11.46 -10.40
N LYS A 85 6.72 12.59 -9.89
CA LYS A 85 7.78 13.42 -10.54
C LYS A 85 8.94 13.59 -9.56
N SER A 86 10.12 13.09 -9.92
CA SER A 86 11.35 13.16 -9.10
C SER A 86 11.22 12.61 -7.66
N TRP A 87 10.19 11.79 -7.40
CA TRP A 87 9.94 11.18 -6.10
C TRP A 87 10.65 9.83 -6.00
N THR A 88 11.55 9.72 -5.03
CA THR A 88 12.44 8.55 -4.83
C THR A 88 12.48 8.06 -3.38
N HIS A 89 11.89 8.83 -2.45
CA HIS A 89 11.93 8.62 -1.01
C HIS A 89 10.59 8.99 -0.38
N GLY A 90 10.08 8.14 0.50
CA GLY A 90 8.86 8.41 1.24
C GLY A 90 7.97 7.19 1.40
N GLU A 91 6.68 7.45 1.56
CA GLU A 91 5.66 6.42 1.73
C GLU A 91 4.54 6.59 0.68
N ILE A 92 3.99 5.47 0.23
CA ILE A 92 2.76 5.46 -0.56
C ILE A 92 1.67 4.80 0.28
N PHE A 93 0.53 5.45 0.38
CA PHE A 93 -0.67 4.92 1.02
C PHE A 93 -1.74 4.68 -0.03
N PHE A 94 -2.32 3.48 -0.02
CA PHE A 94 -3.46 3.08 -0.83
C PHE A 94 -4.64 2.79 0.10
N ASP A 95 -5.44 3.80 0.37
CA ASP A 95 -6.67 3.66 1.16
C ASP A 95 -7.76 3.08 0.28
N PHE A 96 -8.19 1.85 0.56
CA PHE A 96 -9.18 1.16 -0.26
C PHE A 96 -10.44 0.80 0.52
N THR A 97 -11.54 0.69 -0.20
CA THR A 97 -12.82 0.20 0.31
C THR A 97 -13.60 -0.45 -0.83
N ILE A 98 -14.33 -1.54 -0.53
CA ILE A 98 -15.27 -2.14 -1.47
C ILE A 98 -16.61 -1.41 -1.33
N ARG A 99 -17.08 -0.78 -2.41
CA ARG A 99 -18.41 -0.16 -2.49
C ARG A 99 -19.15 -0.71 -3.72
N GLN A 100 -20.38 -1.17 -3.54
CA GLN A 100 -21.20 -1.71 -4.64
C GLN A 100 -20.46 -2.77 -5.49
N ASN A 101 -19.72 -3.66 -4.83
CA ASN A 101 -18.90 -4.70 -5.46
C ASN A 101 -17.72 -4.19 -6.32
N MET A 102 -17.39 -2.90 -6.25
CA MET A 102 -16.22 -2.30 -6.88
C MET A 102 -15.21 -1.85 -5.82
N VAL A 103 -13.93 -2.00 -6.13
CA VAL A 103 -12.87 -1.42 -5.31
C VAL A 103 -12.78 0.07 -5.62
N SER A 104 -12.82 0.90 -4.57
CA SER A 104 -12.50 2.31 -4.64
C SER A 104 -11.23 2.55 -3.83
N ALA A 105 -10.27 3.29 -4.39
CA ALA A 105 -9.00 3.56 -3.72
C ALA A 105 -8.59 5.03 -3.85
N SER A 106 -8.14 5.62 -2.74
CA SER A 106 -7.39 6.87 -2.70
C SER A 106 -5.90 6.56 -2.61
N ILE A 107 -5.08 7.31 -3.34
CA ILE A 107 -3.63 7.13 -3.36
C ILE A 107 -2.96 8.41 -2.87
N MET A 108 -2.12 8.28 -1.83
CA MET A 108 -1.33 9.38 -1.28
C MET A 108 0.15 9.07 -1.38
N PHE A 109 0.93 10.07 -1.80
CA PHE A 109 2.39 10.03 -1.79
C PHE A 109 2.89 11.00 -0.72
N GLU A 110 3.57 10.48 0.28
CA GLU A 110 4.23 11.27 1.31
C GLU A 110 5.74 11.26 1.07
N SER A 111 6.39 12.41 1.11
CA SER A 111 7.86 12.50 0.91
C SER A 111 8.57 12.62 2.25
N ASN A 112 9.46 11.67 2.55
CA ASN A 112 10.19 11.65 3.82
C ASN A 112 11.69 11.87 3.60
N TYR A 113 12.19 13.03 4.05
CA TYR A 113 13.60 13.40 3.99
C TYR A 113 14.19 13.45 5.39
N ASN A 114 15.20 12.61 5.65
CA ASN A 114 15.85 12.58 6.96
C ASN A 114 16.90 13.71 7.06
N MET A 115 16.64 14.68 7.94
CA MET A 115 17.55 15.80 8.23
C MET A 115 18.76 15.44 9.11
N ALA A 116 18.80 14.26 9.72
CA ALA A 116 19.94 13.83 10.54
C ALA A 116 21.25 13.72 9.75
N ASN A 117 21.15 13.53 8.43
CA ASN A 117 22.32 13.55 7.54
C ASN A 117 22.71 14.96 7.06
N PHE A 118 21.83 15.95 7.19
CA PHE A 118 22.10 17.35 6.83
C PHE A 118 22.78 18.10 7.98
N ALA A 119 22.45 17.76 9.23
CA ALA A 119 22.99 18.42 10.42
C ALA A 119 24.47 18.13 10.70
N ARG A 120 25.10 17.15 10.04
CA ARG A 120 26.55 16.86 10.18
C ARG A 120 27.46 17.77 9.36
N THR A 121 26.89 18.66 8.57
CA THR A 121 27.64 19.45 7.58
C THR A 121 27.52 20.96 7.82
N ILE A 122 27.06 21.38 9.00
CA ILE A 122 26.99 22.79 9.42
C ILE A 122 27.91 23.03 10.60
#